data_AF-A0A397YGH1-F1
#
_entry.id   AF-A0A397YGH1-F1
#
_cell.length_a   1.000
_cell.length_b   1.000
_cell.length_c   1.000
_cell.angle_alpha   90.00
_cell.angle_beta   90.00
_cell.angle_gamma   90.00
#
_symmetry.space_group_name_H-M   'P 1'
#
loop_
_entity.id
_entity.type
_entity.pdbx_description
1 polymer ?
#
loop_
_entity_poly.entity_id
_entity_poly.type
_entity_poly.pdbx_seq_one_letter_code
_entity_poly.pdbx_strand_id
1 'polypeptide(L)'
;MTEAMIRKKPGMASVKDMPLLQDGPPPGGFAPVRYARRISNTGPSAMAIFLTVSGAFAWGMYQVGQGNKIRRFVSEWKKYLDYEADVMKDVPGWKVGENVYNSGRWMPPATGELRPDVW
;
A
#
# COMPACT_ATOMS: atom_id res chain seq x y z
N MET A 1 77.39 19.95 6.82
CA MET A 1 78.09 19.24 5.71
C MET A 1 78.04 17.71 5.81
N THR A 2 77.46 17.10 6.86
CA THR A 2 77.41 15.64 7.04
C THR A 2 76.23 14.96 6.33
N GLU A 3 75.14 15.69 6.07
CA GLU A 3 73.94 15.13 5.46
C GLU A 3 74.17 14.54 4.05
N ALA A 4 75.10 15.12 3.29
CA ALA A 4 75.49 14.63 1.97
C ALA A 4 76.15 13.24 2.01
N MET A 5 76.77 12.88 3.14
CA MET A 5 77.33 11.54 3.35
C MET A 5 76.25 10.53 3.79
N ILE A 6 75.25 10.99 4.55
CA ILE A 6 74.19 10.14 5.11
C ILE A 6 73.13 9.79 4.05
N ARG A 7 72.69 10.75 3.25
CA ARG A 7 71.62 10.56 2.23
C ARG A 7 72.18 10.23 0.84
N LYS A 8 73.40 9.70 0.78
CA LYS A 8 74.15 9.53 -0.48
C LYS A 8 73.47 8.56 -1.44
N LYS A 9 73.22 8.99 -2.68
CA LYS A 9 72.79 8.14 -3.79
C LYS A 9 73.97 7.93 -4.78
N PRO A 10 74.19 6.71 -5.30
CA PRO A 10 75.20 6.48 -6.35
C PRO A 10 74.95 7.36 -7.59
N GLY A 11 76.00 8.05 -8.09
CA GLY A 11 75.91 8.91 -9.28
C GLY A 11 75.51 10.37 -9.04
N MET A 12 75.44 10.82 -7.79
CA MET A 12 75.09 12.21 -7.43
C MET A 12 76.23 13.18 -7.75
N ALA A 13 76.00 14.17 -8.63
CA ALA A 13 76.99 15.18 -9.04
C ALA A 13 76.91 16.46 -8.18
N SER A 14 75.75 16.74 -7.57
CA SER A 14 75.50 17.96 -6.80
C SER A 14 74.66 17.68 -5.57
N VAL A 15 74.84 18.50 -4.53
CA VAL A 15 74.05 18.49 -3.29
C VAL A 15 72.54 18.64 -3.55
N LYS A 16 72.13 19.26 -4.66
CA LYS A 16 70.71 19.40 -5.02
C LYS A 16 70.03 18.07 -5.41
N ASP A 17 70.80 17.07 -5.82
CA ASP A 17 70.29 15.78 -6.29
C ASP A 17 70.14 14.75 -5.15
N MET A 18 70.28 15.19 -3.88
CA MET A 18 70.08 14.32 -2.73
C MET A 18 68.65 13.77 -2.71
N PRO A 19 68.46 12.47 -2.45
CA PRO A 19 67.14 11.89 -2.28
C PRO A 19 66.45 12.47 -1.04
N LEU A 20 65.26 13.01 -1.26
CA LEU A 20 64.32 13.42 -0.23
C LEU A 20 63.11 12.50 -0.33
N LEU A 21 62.95 11.62 0.65
CA LEU A 21 61.76 10.78 0.81
C LEU A 21 60.99 11.34 1.99
N GLN A 22 60.09 12.27 1.69
CA GLN A 22 59.22 12.92 2.67
C GLN A 22 57.84 12.27 2.60
N ASP A 23 57.19 12.10 3.75
CA ASP A 23 55.80 11.65 3.79
C ASP A 23 54.92 12.65 3.02
N GLY A 24 54.22 12.15 2.02
CA GLY A 24 53.38 12.95 1.15
C GLY A 24 52.21 12.13 0.63
N PRO A 25 51.18 12.79 0.07
CA PRO A 25 50.13 12.07 -0.61
C PRO A 25 50.72 11.26 -1.77
N PRO A 26 50.11 10.12 -2.14
CA PRO A 26 50.53 9.40 -3.32
C PRO A 26 50.40 10.31 -4.56
N PRO A 27 51.19 10.08 -5.62
CA PRO A 27 51.02 10.78 -6.88
C PRO A 27 49.58 10.57 -7.39
N GLY A 28 48.79 11.64 -7.49
CA GLY A 28 47.35 11.61 -7.80
C GLY A 28 46.42 11.93 -6.62
N GLY A 29 46.95 12.06 -5.40
CA GLY A 29 46.17 12.42 -4.21
C GLY A 29 45.32 11.27 -3.65
N PHE A 30 44.57 11.56 -2.59
CA PHE A 30 43.63 10.60 -1.99
C PHE A 30 42.27 10.64 -2.70
N ALA A 31 41.52 9.55 -2.59
CA ALA A 31 40.14 9.50 -3.08
C ALA A 31 39.31 10.66 -2.46
N PRO A 32 38.39 11.26 -3.23
CA PRO A 32 37.61 12.39 -2.75
C PRO A 32 36.70 11.94 -1.60
N VAL A 33 36.97 12.47 -0.41
CA VAL A 33 36.13 12.22 0.77
C VAL A 33 34.85 13.05 0.64
N ARG A 34 33.72 12.36 0.64
CA ARG A 34 32.41 13.02 0.65
C ARG A 34 32.13 13.54 2.05
N TYR A 35 32.12 14.86 2.21
CA TYR A 35 31.86 15.52 3.50
C TYR A 35 30.41 16.03 3.63
N ALA A 36 29.71 16.22 2.51
CA ALA A 36 28.36 16.78 2.50
C ALA A 36 27.31 15.74 2.93
N ARG A 37 26.33 16.18 3.73
CA ARG A 37 25.17 15.38 4.12
C ARG A 37 24.32 15.06 2.89
N ARG A 38 24.03 13.78 2.68
CA ARG A 38 23.14 13.29 1.61
C ARG A 38 22.08 12.37 2.20
N ILE A 39 20.95 12.97 2.58
CA ILE A 39 19.77 12.21 2.99
C ILE A 39 18.84 12.12 1.79
N SER A 40 18.56 10.90 1.36
CA SER A 40 17.63 10.62 0.27
C SER A 40 16.19 10.77 0.75
N ASN A 41 15.39 11.57 0.03
CA ASN A 41 13.95 11.70 0.26
C ASN A 41 13.15 10.82 -0.73
N THR A 42 13.60 9.59 -0.97
CA THR A 42 13.05 8.65 -1.96
C THR A 42 11.76 7.96 -1.51
N GLY A 43 10.96 8.63 -0.68
CA GLY A 43 9.65 8.15 -0.25
C GLY A 43 8.57 8.41 -1.32
N PRO A 44 7.40 7.76 -1.19
CA PRO A 44 6.25 8.08 -2.03
C PRO A 44 5.88 9.56 -1.88
N SER A 45 5.53 10.20 -3.01
CA SER A 45 5.13 11.60 -2.99
C SER A 45 3.84 11.79 -2.17
N ALA A 46 3.59 13.00 -1.70
CA ALA A 46 2.38 13.32 -0.96
C ALA A 46 1.10 12.90 -1.69
N MET A 47 1.06 13.09 -3.01
CA MET A 47 -0.08 12.70 -3.84
C MET A 47 -0.24 11.19 -3.93
N ALA A 48 0.86 10.45 -4.02
CA ALA A 48 0.80 8.98 -4.05
C ALA A 48 0.22 8.43 -2.74
N ILE A 49 0.65 8.98 -1.59
CA ILE A 49 0.11 8.60 -0.28
C ILE A 49 -1.38 8.96 -0.20
N PHE A 50 -1.75 10.19 -0.58
CA PHE A 50 -3.12 10.67 -0.51
C PHE A 50 -4.07 9.82 -1.35
N LEU A 51 -3.76 9.60 -2.63
CA LEU A 51 -4.63 8.83 -3.53
C LEU A 51 -4.77 7.37 -3.08
N THR A 52 -3.70 6.79 -2.53
CA THR A 52 -3.75 5.42 -2.00
C THR A 52 -4.72 5.33 -0.82
N VAL A 53 -4.60 6.25 0.14
CA VAL A 53 -5.45 6.27 1.33
C VAL A 53 -6.90 6.60 0.96
N SER A 54 -7.13 7.63 0.15
CA SER A 54 -8.47 8.02 -0.31
C SER A 54 -9.14 6.91 -1.12
N GLY A 55 -8.40 6.22 -1.98
CA GLY A 55 -8.91 5.09 -2.75
C GLY A 55 -9.33 3.91 -1.87
N ALA A 56 -8.47 3.52 -0.92
CA ALA A 56 -8.79 2.47 0.05
C ALA A 56 -10.02 2.84 0.91
N PHE A 57 -10.11 4.10 1.34
CA PHE A 57 -11.25 4.60 2.10
C PHE A 57 -12.55 4.57 1.28
N ALA A 58 -12.53 5.10 0.05
CA ALA A 58 -13.70 5.11 -0.83
C ALA A 58 -14.20 3.70 -1.12
N TRP A 59 -13.29 2.77 -1.39
CA TRP A 59 -13.63 1.35 -1.57
C TRP A 59 -14.21 0.71 -0.31
N GLY A 60 -13.61 0.97 0.86
CA GLY A 60 -14.12 0.48 2.14
C GLY A 60 -15.54 0.97 2.40
N MET A 61 -15.81 2.27 2.18
CA MET A 61 -17.13 2.84 2.36
C MET A 61 -18.16 2.30 1.37
N TYR A 62 -17.76 2.01 0.12
CA TYR A 62 -18.62 1.33 -0.85
C TYR A 62 -19.04 -0.06 -0.34
N GLN A 63 -18.10 -0.87 0.16
CA GLN A 63 -18.38 -2.19 0.71
C GLN A 63 -19.31 -2.11 1.94
N VAL A 64 -19.08 -1.15 2.84
CA VAL A 64 -19.96 -0.90 3.99
C VAL A 64 -21.37 -0.53 3.54
N GLY A 65 -21.49 0.30 2.51
CA GLY A 65 -22.78 0.70 1.92
C GLY A 65 -23.57 -0.50 1.37
N GLN A 66 -22.91 -1.36 0.58
CA GLN A 66 -23.54 -2.59 0.07
C GLN A 66 -23.94 -3.54 1.21
N GLY A 67 -23.06 -3.74 2.19
CA GLY A 67 -23.35 -4.58 3.37
C GLY A 67 -24.54 -4.06 4.19
N ASN A 68 -24.67 -2.75 4.35
CA ASN A 68 -25.80 -2.16 5.08
C ASN A 68 -27.13 -2.33 4.34
N LYS A 69 -27.14 -2.27 3.00
CA LYS A 69 -28.36 -2.56 2.20
C LYS A 69 -28.80 -4.01 2.40
N ILE A 70 -27.88 -4.96 2.35
CA ILE A 70 -28.16 -6.38 2.58
C ILE A 70 -28.70 -6.62 4.00
N ARG A 71 -28.07 -6.03 5.03
CA ARG A 71 -28.54 -6.15 6.43
C ARG A 71 -29.95 -5.62 6.61
N ARG A 72 -30.28 -4.49 5.98
CA ARG A 72 -31.65 -3.93 6.01
C ARG A 72 -32.63 -4.89 5.36
N PHE A 73 -32.33 -5.36 4.15
CA PHE A 73 -33.17 -6.31 3.44
C PHE A 73 -33.40 -7.60 4.24
N VAL A 74 -32.35 -8.21 4.80
CA VAL A 74 -32.50 -9.43 5.61
C VAL A 74 -33.34 -9.17 6.86
N SER A 75 -33.17 -8.01 7.51
CA SER A 75 -33.99 -7.64 8.66
C SER A 75 -35.46 -7.46 8.30
N GLU A 76 -35.77 -6.84 7.16
CA GLU A 76 -37.15 -6.69 6.67
C GLU A 76 -37.74 -8.02 6.25
N TRP A 77 -36.96 -8.84 5.54
CA TRP A 77 -37.36 -10.18 5.12
C TRP A 77 -37.69 -11.08 6.30
N LYS A 78 -36.90 -11.01 7.38
CA LYS A 78 -37.18 -11.74 8.62
C LYS A 78 -38.54 -11.34 9.21
N LYS A 79 -38.82 -10.03 9.29
CA LYS A 79 -40.12 -9.54 9.79
C LYS A 79 -41.28 -10.01 8.91
N TYR A 80 -41.08 -10.04 7.59
CA TYR A 80 -42.08 -10.56 6.66
C TYR A 80 -42.37 -12.05 6.90
N LEU A 81 -41.34 -12.88 7.10
CA LEU A 81 -41.50 -14.31 7.41
C LEU A 81 -42.18 -14.54 8.77
N ASP A 82 -41.82 -13.75 9.79
CA ASP A 82 -42.48 -13.83 11.11
C ASP A 82 -43.97 -13.47 10.98
N TYR A 83 -44.30 -12.43 10.21
CA TYR A 83 -45.68 -12.06 9.91
C TYR A 83 -46.44 -13.14 9.11
N GLU A 84 -45.81 -13.73 8.10
CA GLU A 84 -46.38 -14.83 7.30
C GLU A 84 -46.71 -16.03 8.21
N ALA A 85 -45.81 -16.38 9.13
CA ALA A 85 -46.02 -17.46 10.10
C ALA A 85 -47.23 -17.19 11.00
N ASP A 86 -47.34 -15.98 11.54
CA ASP A 86 -48.43 -15.61 12.43
C ASP A 86 -49.80 -15.65 11.73
N VAL A 87 -49.86 -15.20 10.47
CA VAL A 87 -51.10 -15.17 9.67
C VAL A 87 -51.49 -16.57 9.18
N MET A 88 -50.52 -17.41 8.80
CA MET A 88 -50.77 -18.72 8.16
C MET A 88 -50.83 -19.89 9.16
N LYS A 89 -50.69 -19.64 10.47
CA LYS A 89 -50.63 -20.67 11.51
C LYS A 89 -51.78 -21.69 11.51
N ASP A 90 -52.97 -21.28 11.06
CA ASP A 90 -54.19 -22.09 11.09
C ASP A 90 -54.46 -22.79 9.74
N VAL A 91 -53.60 -22.60 8.72
CA VAL A 91 -53.78 -23.18 7.38
C VAL A 91 -53.04 -24.52 7.28
N PRO A 92 -53.74 -25.65 7.12
CA PRO A 92 -53.09 -26.96 7.08
C PRO A 92 -52.25 -27.12 5.80
N GLY A 93 -51.01 -27.58 5.97
CA GLY A 93 -50.08 -27.85 4.87
C GLY A 93 -49.28 -26.65 4.37
N TRP A 94 -49.49 -25.44 4.91
CA TRP A 94 -48.67 -24.27 4.57
C TRP A 94 -47.28 -24.37 5.19
N LYS A 95 -46.23 -24.08 4.41
CA LYS A 95 -44.85 -23.99 4.88
C LYS A 95 -44.34 -22.56 4.76
N VAL A 96 -44.05 -21.93 5.90
CA VAL A 96 -43.55 -20.56 5.96
C VAL A 96 -42.19 -20.45 5.25
N GLY A 97 -42.04 -19.44 4.39
CA GLY A 97 -40.80 -19.18 3.68
C GLY A 97 -40.44 -20.22 2.61
N GLU A 98 -41.41 -21.04 2.17
CA GLU A 98 -41.21 -21.94 1.03
C GLU A 98 -40.92 -21.12 -0.24
N ASN A 99 -39.85 -21.48 -0.95
CA ASN A 99 -39.45 -20.74 -2.15
C ASN A 99 -40.45 -21.02 -3.28
N VAL A 100 -41.04 -19.96 -3.82
CA VAL A 100 -41.96 -20.04 -4.98
C VAL A 100 -41.22 -20.49 -6.25
N TYR A 101 -39.91 -20.28 -6.32
CA TYR A 101 -39.08 -20.67 -7.46
C TYR A 101 -38.42 -22.04 -7.26
N ASN A 102 -38.57 -22.92 -8.25
CA ASN A 102 -38.03 -24.29 -8.23
C ASN A 102 -36.52 -24.38 -8.56
N SER A 103 -35.85 -23.26 -8.86
CA SER A 103 -34.47 -23.25 -9.37
C SER A 103 -33.40 -23.43 -8.30
N GLY A 104 -33.76 -23.42 -7.01
CA GLY A 104 -32.83 -23.46 -5.88
C GLY A 104 -31.97 -22.18 -5.73
N ARG A 105 -32.17 -21.18 -6.61
CA ARG A 105 -31.49 -19.89 -6.54
C ARG A 105 -32.36 -18.88 -5.80
N TRP A 106 -31.72 -18.00 -5.05
CA TRP A 106 -32.40 -16.85 -4.45
C TRP A 106 -32.81 -15.86 -5.54
N MET A 107 -34.04 -15.37 -5.46
CA MET A 107 -34.57 -14.30 -6.29
C MET A 107 -35.05 -13.16 -5.38
N PRO A 108 -34.83 -11.89 -5.75
CA PRO A 108 -35.38 -10.78 -5.00
C PRO A 108 -36.92 -10.83 -5.04
N PRO A 109 -37.60 -10.36 -3.98
CA PRO A 109 -39.06 -10.31 -3.97
C PRO A 109 -39.56 -9.38 -5.09
N ALA A 110 -40.63 -9.80 -5.76
CA ALA A 110 -41.20 -9.05 -6.87
C ALA A 110 -42.00 -7.85 -6.35
N THR A 111 -41.73 -6.66 -6.91
CA THR A 111 -42.47 -5.43 -6.61
C THR A 111 -43.74 -5.27 -7.47
N GLY A 112 -43.83 -6.00 -8.59
CA GLY A 112 -44.95 -5.91 -9.55
C GLY A 112 -44.81 -4.80 -10.59
N GLU A 113 -43.89 -3.86 -10.39
CA GLU A 113 -43.63 -2.74 -11.31
C GLU A 113 -42.37 -2.96 -12.15
N LEU A 114 -42.42 -2.54 -13.42
CA LEU A 114 -41.27 -2.55 -14.32
C LEU A 114 -40.46 -1.26 -14.09
N ARG A 115 -39.47 -1.29 -13.19
CA ARG A 115 -38.57 -0.17 -12.77
C ARG A 115 -39.10 0.71 -11.64
N PRO A 116 -39.28 0.16 -10.42
CA PRO A 116 -39.67 0.95 -9.25
C PRO A 116 -38.58 1.93 -8.77
N ASP A 117 -37.38 1.84 -9.33
CA ASP A 117 -36.23 2.71 -9.02
C ASP A 117 -36.25 4.05 -9.76
N VAL A 118 -37.08 4.17 -10.80
CA VAL A 118 -37.19 5.38 -11.63
C VAL A 118 -38.62 5.92 -11.53
N TRP A 119 -38.73 7.15 -11.05
CA TRP A 119 -39.97 7.92 -10.99
C TRP A 119 -40.05 8.91 -12.16
#